data_AF-A0A7X7FS17-F1
#
_entry.id   AF-A0A7X7FS17-F1
#
_cell.length_a   1.000
_cell.length_b   1.000
_cell.length_c   1.000
_cell.angle_alpha   90.00
_cell.angle_beta   90.00
_cell.angle_gamma   90.00
#
_symmetry.space_group_name_H-M   'P 1'
#
loop_
_entity.id
_entity.type
_entity.pdbx_description
1 polymer ?
#
loop_
_entity_poly.entity_id
_entity_poly.type
_entity_poly.pdbx_seq_one_letter_code
_entity_poly.pdbx_strand_id
1 'polypeptide(L)'
;METTIGYRGPACGSLSFLCTRGFARVLAANLLAIDPEDRDADAKAPDAAKEFMNIVCGQLVTTLHGPEQVFDISIPRNRPLNEGPDLMLSPGPESCTLSVEGFPVQLTFLPGVEPDGRRG
;
A
#
# COMPACT_ATOMS: atom_id res chain seq x y z
N MET A 1 7.98 7.07 0.73
CA MET A 1 8.22 5.64 0.50
C MET A 1 7.07 5.08 -0.33
N GLU A 2 7.34 3.99 -1.03
CA GLU A 2 6.35 3.26 -1.81
C GLU A 2 6.22 1.85 -1.24
N THR A 3 5.00 1.33 -1.15
CA THR A 3 4.72 -0.08 -0.82
C THR A 3 3.87 -0.68 -1.93
N THR A 4 4.32 -1.77 -2.54
CA THR A 4 3.59 -2.45 -3.61
C THR A 4 3.17 -3.85 -3.18
N ILE A 5 1.98 -4.25 -3.61
CA ILE A 5 1.44 -5.59 -3.42
C ILE A 5 0.66 -5.99 -4.67
N GLY A 6 0.62 -7.27 -4.98
CA GLY A 6 -0.20 -7.80 -6.08
C GLY A 6 -0.98 -9.03 -5.69
N TYR A 7 -1.98 -9.35 -6.49
CA TYR A 7 -2.79 -10.55 -6.38
C TYR A 7 -2.89 -11.26 -7.74
N ARG A 8 -3.04 -12.58 -7.70
CA ARG A 8 -3.16 -13.43 -8.88
C ARG A 8 -4.20 -14.53 -8.65
N GLY A 9 -5.01 -14.81 -9.67
CA GLY A 9 -6.06 -15.82 -9.65
C GLY A 9 -6.87 -15.74 -10.95
N PRO A 10 -8.21 -15.84 -10.89
CA PRO A 10 -9.09 -15.62 -12.05
C PRO A 10 -8.93 -14.24 -12.70
N ALA A 11 -8.48 -13.27 -11.91
CA ALA A 11 -7.98 -11.97 -12.35
C ALA A 11 -6.60 -11.69 -11.71
N CYS A 12 -5.89 -10.69 -12.19
CA CYS A 12 -4.68 -10.22 -11.54
C CYS A 12 -4.65 -8.70 -11.48
N GLY A 13 -3.80 -8.17 -10.62
CA GLY A 13 -3.59 -6.74 -10.49
C GLY A 13 -2.60 -6.42 -9.38
N SER A 14 -2.26 -5.15 -9.26
CA SER A 14 -1.39 -4.64 -8.21
C SER A 14 -1.92 -3.36 -7.60
N LEU A 15 -1.48 -3.09 -6.38
CA LEU A 15 -1.69 -1.85 -5.69
C LEU A 15 -0.32 -1.27 -5.33
N SER A 16 -0.18 0.04 -5.50
CA SER A 16 0.94 0.82 -5.02
C SER A 16 0.45 1.86 -4.01
N PHE A 17 1.14 1.97 -2.88
CA PHE A 17 0.85 2.94 -1.85
C PHE A 17 2.07 3.83 -1.60
N LEU A 18 1.87 5.11 -1.87
CA LEU A 18 2.86 6.16 -1.69
C LEU A 18 2.49 6.95 -0.44
N CYS A 19 3.43 7.02 0.50
CA CYS A 19 3.25 7.78 1.72
C CYS A 19 4.57 8.39 2.19
N THR A 20 4.46 9.42 3.03
CA THR A 20 5.63 9.98 3.70
C THR A 20 6.12 9.06 4.82
N ARG A 21 7.39 9.20 5.23
CA ARG A 21 7.91 8.45 6.38
C ARG A 21 7.17 8.81 7.68
N GLY A 22 6.78 10.08 7.84
CA GLY A 22 5.97 10.53 8.97
C GLY A 22 4.65 9.79 9.06
N PHE A 23 3.92 9.65 7.94
CA PHE A 23 2.67 8.90 7.93
C PHE A 23 2.85 7.41 8.24
N ALA A 24 3.90 6.78 7.72
CA ALA A 24 4.17 5.38 8.01
C ALA A 24 4.44 5.11 9.51
N ARG A 25 4.99 6.08 10.25
CA ARG A 25 5.09 6.00 11.72
C ARG A 25 3.72 6.07 12.39
N VAL A 26 2.85 6.96 11.91
CA VAL A 26 1.45 7.04 12.39
C VAL A 26 0.72 5.71 12.14
N LEU A 27 0.90 5.11 10.96
CA LEU A 27 0.39 3.77 10.66
C LEU A 27 0.93 2.73 11.63
N ALA A 28 2.23 2.74 11.94
CA ALA A 28 2.81 1.80 12.90
C ALA A 28 2.22 1.95 14.29
N ALA A 29 2.02 3.18 14.77
CA ALA A 29 1.39 3.42 16.05
C ALA A 29 -0.04 2.87 16.10
N ASN A 30 -0.83 3.12 15.06
CA ASN A 30 -2.24 2.72 15.01
C ASN A 30 -2.45 1.23 14.71
N LEU A 31 -1.69 0.62 13.81
CA LEU A 31 -1.90 -0.77 13.35
C LEU A 31 -1.15 -1.79 14.20
N LEU A 32 0.04 -1.45 14.69
CA LEU A 32 0.88 -2.37 15.45
C LEU A 32 0.82 -2.09 16.96
N ALA A 33 -0.03 -1.15 17.39
CA ALA A 33 -0.20 -0.72 18.78
C ALA A 33 1.14 -0.34 19.45
N ILE A 34 2.03 0.31 18.69
CA ILE A 34 3.33 0.78 19.16
C ILE A 34 3.19 2.22 19.63
N ASP A 35 3.93 2.60 20.67
CA ASP A 35 4.01 4.00 21.07
C ASP A 35 4.67 4.83 19.94
N PRO A 36 4.08 5.92 19.44
CA PRO A 36 4.71 6.76 18.42
C PRO A 36 6.04 7.38 18.86
N GLU A 37 6.29 7.50 20.17
CA GLU A 37 7.55 7.93 20.77
C GLU A 37 8.55 6.78 20.97
N ASP A 38 8.16 5.54 20.67
CA ASP A 38 9.06 4.40 20.68
C ASP A 38 10.20 4.61 19.67
N ARG A 39 11.42 4.31 20.11
CA ARG A 39 12.62 4.34 19.26
C ARG A 39 12.50 3.37 18.09
N ASP A 40 11.69 2.32 18.24
CA ASP A 40 11.44 1.33 17.21
C ASP A 40 10.32 1.73 16.23
N ALA A 41 9.54 2.79 16.50
CA ALA A 41 8.44 3.20 15.64
C ALA A 41 8.91 3.54 14.22
N ASP A 42 10.11 4.14 14.10
CA ASP A 42 10.72 4.44 12.81
C ASP A 42 11.21 3.19 12.07
N ALA A 43 11.67 2.18 12.81
CA ALA A 43 12.12 0.91 12.25
C ALA A 43 10.95 0.02 11.80
N LYS A 44 9.80 0.12 12.49
CA LYS A 44 8.59 -0.66 12.22
C LYS A 44 7.62 0.02 11.23
N ALA A 45 7.84 1.30 10.92
CA ALA A 45 7.05 2.04 9.93
C ALA A 45 6.93 1.34 8.56
N PRO A 46 8.01 0.76 7.98
CA PRO A 46 7.88 -0.01 6.74
C PRO A 46 6.97 -1.23 6.88
N ASP A 47 7.07 -1.96 7.98
CA ASP A 47 6.28 -3.18 8.18
C ASP A 47 4.81 -2.87 8.44
N ALA A 48 4.51 -1.76 9.11
CA ALA A 48 3.13 -1.26 9.23
C ALA A 48 2.50 -0.94 7.87
N ALA A 49 3.27 -0.33 6.95
CA ALA A 49 2.80 -0.07 5.60
C ALA A 49 2.56 -1.37 4.81
N LYS A 50 3.37 -2.42 5.01
CA LYS A 50 3.14 -3.74 4.41
C LYS A 50 1.84 -4.36 4.92
N GLU A 51 1.62 -4.33 6.23
CA GLU A 51 0.44 -4.93 6.85
C GLU A 51 -0.83 -4.20 6.40
N PHE A 52 -0.78 -2.87 6.37
CA PHE A 52 -1.84 -2.05 5.79
C PHE A 52 -2.16 -2.47 4.35
N MET A 53 -1.15 -2.61 3.49
CA MET A 53 -1.34 -3.01 2.10
C MET A 53 -1.86 -4.43 1.94
N ASN A 54 -1.48 -5.34 2.83
CA ASN A 54 -2.01 -6.69 2.85
C ASN A 54 -3.51 -6.70 3.16
N ILE A 55 -3.92 -5.95 4.20
CA ILE A 55 -5.34 -5.78 4.58
C ILE A 55 -6.13 -5.14 3.43
N VAL A 56 -5.64 -4.02 2.87
CA VAL A 56 -6.32 -3.30 1.78
C VAL A 56 -6.45 -4.18 0.54
N CYS A 57 -5.40 -4.92 0.16
CA CYS A 57 -5.44 -5.82 -0.99
C CYS A 57 -6.45 -6.96 -0.79
N GLY A 58 -6.45 -7.61 0.38
CA GLY A 58 -7.42 -8.66 0.70
C GLY A 58 -8.87 -8.16 0.66
N GLN A 59 -9.12 -6.98 1.22
CA GLN A 59 -10.44 -6.33 1.17
C GLN A 59 -10.84 -5.96 -0.26
N LEU A 60 -9.91 -5.42 -1.05
CA LEU A 60 -10.18 -5.04 -2.44
C LEU A 60 -10.56 -6.25 -3.28
N VAL A 61 -9.76 -7.32 -3.23
CA VAL A 61 -10.01 -8.55 -4.00
C VAL A 61 -11.36 -9.16 -3.62
N THR A 62 -11.66 -9.25 -2.32
CA THR A 62 -12.95 -9.74 -1.83
C THR A 62 -14.11 -8.86 -2.32
N THR A 63 -13.93 -7.54 -2.38
CA THR A 63 -14.96 -6.59 -2.82
C THR A 63 -15.19 -6.66 -4.33
N LEU A 64 -14.14 -6.80 -5.12
CA LEU A 64 -14.22 -6.82 -6.59
C LEU A 64 -14.69 -8.17 -7.14
N HIS A 65 -14.29 -9.27 -6.51
CA HIS A 65 -14.46 -10.62 -7.05
C HIS A 65 -15.35 -11.52 -6.19
N GLY A 66 -15.76 -11.06 -5.01
CA GLY A 66 -16.53 -11.84 -4.05
C GLY A 66 -15.65 -12.77 -3.21
N PRO A 67 -16.18 -13.31 -2.09
CA PRO A 67 -15.43 -14.13 -1.14
C PRO A 67 -15.19 -15.57 -1.62
N GLU A 68 -15.87 -16.02 -2.67
CA GLU A 68 -15.82 -17.40 -3.18
C GLU A 68 -14.57 -17.67 -4.05
N GLN A 69 -13.96 -16.62 -4.60
CA GLN A 69 -12.81 -16.75 -5.50
C GLN A 69 -11.50 -16.77 -4.72
N VAL A 70 -10.64 -17.75 -5.03
CA VAL A 70 -9.32 -17.89 -4.42
C VAL A 70 -8.30 -17.06 -5.21
N PHE A 71 -7.58 -16.21 -4.50
CA PHE A 71 -6.48 -15.42 -5.05
C PHE A 71 -5.23 -15.59 -4.20
N ASP A 72 -4.09 -15.72 -4.86
CA ASP A 72 -2.78 -15.66 -4.25
C ASP A 72 -2.36 -14.20 -4.10
N ILE A 73 -2.20 -13.75 -2.85
CA ILE A 73 -1.68 -12.41 -2.54
C ILE A 73 -0.17 -12.50 -2.37
N SER A 74 0.56 -11.68 -3.12
CA SER A 74 2.01 -11.58 -3.03
C SER A 74 2.46 -10.84 -1.77
N ILE A 75 3.71 -11.06 -1.37
CA ILE A 75 4.30 -10.38 -0.22
C ILE A 75 4.52 -8.90 -0.55
N PRO A 76 4.00 -7.96 0.29
CA PRO A 76 4.21 -6.54 0.07
C PRO A 76 5.70 -6.15 0.08
N ARG A 77 6.10 -5.27 -0.83
CA ARG A 77 7.47 -4.78 -0.97
C ARG A 77 7.55 -3.30 -0.71
N ASN A 78 8.52 -2.88 0.09
CA ASN A 78 8.75 -1.45 0.35
C ASN A 78 9.95 -0.97 -0.44
N ARG A 79 9.82 0.24 -0.98
CA ARG A 79 10.89 0.96 -1.63
C ARG A 79 11.01 2.35 -1.00
N PRO A 80 12.17 2.71 -0.43
CA PRO A 80 12.42 4.08 -0.03
C PRO A 80 12.45 4.96 -1.28
N LEU A 81 11.89 6.17 -1.17
CA LEU A 81 11.96 7.18 -2.22
C LEU A 81 12.87 8.29 -1.69
N ASN A 82 13.94 8.60 -2.45
CA ASN A 82 14.99 9.54 -2.02
C ASN A 82 14.52 11.00 -2.02
N GLU A 83 13.60 11.33 -2.92
CA GLU A 83 12.89 12.60 -2.94
C GLU A 83 11.50 12.34 -2.37
N GLY A 84 10.96 13.29 -1.59
CA GLY A 84 9.61 13.18 -1.06
C GLY A 84 8.66 12.75 -2.18
N PRO A 85 7.81 11.73 -1.98
CA PRO A 85 7.00 11.21 -3.06
C PRO A 85 6.26 12.40 -3.66
N ASP A 86 6.40 12.59 -4.97
CA ASP A 86 5.69 13.64 -5.70
C ASP A 86 4.23 13.18 -5.85
N LEU A 87 3.59 13.06 -4.69
CA LEU A 87 2.19 12.78 -4.50
C LEU A 87 1.48 13.88 -5.27
N MET A 88 0.71 13.51 -6.30
CA MET A 88 0.01 14.38 -7.25
C MET A 88 0.60 14.51 -8.66
N LEU A 89 1.76 13.93 -9.01
CA LEU A 89 2.32 14.18 -10.36
C LEU A 89 1.54 13.55 -11.53
N SER A 90 0.63 12.60 -11.31
CA SER A 90 -0.35 12.14 -12.31
C SER A 90 -1.37 11.20 -11.66
N PRO A 91 -2.47 11.71 -11.09
CA PRO A 91 -3.55 10.83 -10.66
C PRO A 91 -4.20 10.23 -11.90
N GLY A 92 -3.77 9.02 -12.30
CA GLY A 92 -4.51 8.22 -13.26
C GLY A 92 -5.91 7.91 -12.72
N PRO A 93 -6.86 7.49 -13.57
CA PRO A 93 -8.24 7.17 -13.16
C PRO A 93 -8.31 6.09 -12.06
N GLU A 94 -7.23 5.35 -11.84
CA GLU A 94 -7.13 4.25 -10.88
C GLU A 94 -6.36 4.63 -9.61
N SER A 95 -6.15 5.94 -9.38
CA SER A 95 -5.48 6.46 -8.19
C SER A 95 -6.41 7.26 -7.30
N CYS A 96 -6.23 7.12 -5.99
CA CYS A 96 -6.92 7.87 -4.96
C CYS A 96 -5.87 8.58 -4.10
N THR A 97 -5.95 9.90 -3.99
CA THR A 97 -5.08 10.70 -3.11
C THR A 97 -5.90 11.26 -1.96
N LEU A 98 -5.40 11.09 -0.75
CA LEU A 98 -6.08 11.47 0.49
C LEU A 98 -5.10 12.25 1.38
N SER A 99 -5.64 13.14 2.21
CA SER A 99 -4.88 13.75 3.30
C SER A 99 -5.35 13.14 4.61
N VAL A 100 -4.44 12.50 5.34
CA VAL A 100 -4.71 11.85 6.62
C VAL A 100 -3.83 12.50 7.67
N GLU A 101 -4.45 13.15 8.66
CA GLU A 101 -3.76 13.92 9.71
C GLU A 101 -2.76 14.95 9.16
N GLY A 102 -3.06 15.53 7.99
CA GLY A 102 -2.20 16.51 7.32
C GLY A 102 -1.07 15.88 6.48
N PHE A 103 -0.94 14.55 6.47
CA PHE A 103 -0.02 13.85 5.58
C PHE A 103 -0.72 13.45 4.28
N PRO A 104 -0.19 13.86 3.12
CA PRO A 104 -0.69 13.36 1.85
C PRO A 104 -0.26 11.89 1.66
N VAL A 105 -1.20 11.09 1.17
CA VAL A 105 -1.00 9.69 0.81
C VAL A 105 -1.71 9.40 -0.50
N GLN A 106 -1.17 8.47 -1.29
CA GLN A 106 -1.75 8.08 -2.56
C GLN A 106 -1.78 6.55 -2.67
N LEU A 107 -2.94 6.01 -2.99
CA LEU A 107 -3.13 4.61 -3.36
C LEU A 107 -3.39 4.55 -4.87
N THR A 108 -2.72 3.66 -5.57
CA THR A 108 -2.91 3.44 -7.01
C THR A 108 -3.19 1.97 -7.25
N PHE A 109 -4.32 1.67 -7.89
CA PHE A 109 -4.70 0.34 -8.32
C PHE A 109 -4.33 0.17 -9.80
N LEU A 110 -3.80 -0.99 -10.17
CA LEU A 110 -3.40 -1.31 -11.53
C LEU A 110 -3.94 -2.72 -11.88
N PRO A 111 -5.14 -2.84 -12.47
CA PRO A 111 -5.70 -4.12 -12.87
C PRO A 111 -4.89 -4.73 -14.04
N GLY A 112 -4.73 -6.04 -14.03
CA GLY A 112 -4.00 -6.78 -15.07
C GLY A 112 -2.48 -6.58 -15.07
N VAL A 113 -1.94 -5.80 -14.13
CA VAL A 113 -0.51 -5.50 -14.01
C VAL A 113 0.01 -6.09 -12.72
N GLU A 114 1.02 -6.95 -12.83
CA GLU A 114 1.74 -7.47 -11.68
C GLU A 114 2.62 -6.39 -11.03
N PRO A 115 2.98 -6.52 -9.74
CA PRO A 115 3.80 -5.54 -9.04
C PRO A 115 5.23 -5.37 -9.63
N ASP A 116 5.68 -6.28 -10.50
CA ASP A 116 6.94 -6.18 -11.28
C ASP A 116 6.77 -5.41 -12.61
N GLY A 117 5.56 -4.91 -12.93
CA GLY A 117 5.24 -4.24 -14.18
C GLY A 117 4.97 -5.17 -15.36
N ARG A 118 4.90 -6.50 -15.13
CA ARG A 118 4.53 -7.48 -16.16
C ARG A 118 3.02 -7.51 -16.34
N ARG A 119 2.57 -7.49 -17.59
CA ARG A 119 1.15 -7.66 -17.93
C ARG A 119 0.85 -9.17 -17.96
N GLY A 120 -0.14 -9.59 -17.17
CA GLY A 120 -0.60 -10.97 -17.08
C GLY A 120 -1.49 -11.39 -18.24
#